data_AF-A0A942P771-F1
#
_entry.id   AF-A0A942P771-F1
#
_cell.length_a   1.000
_cell.length_b   1.000
_cell.length_c   1.000
_cell.angle_alpha   90.00
_cell.angle_beta   90.00
_cell.angle_gamma   90.00
#
_symmetry.space_group_name_H-M   'P 1'
#
loop_
_entity.id
_entity.type
_entity.pdbx_description
1 polymer ?
#
loop_
_entity_poly.entity_id
_entity_poly.type
_entity_poly.pdbx_seq_one_letter_code
_entity_poly.pdbx_strand_id
1 'polypeptide(L)'
;NVHAQVYKLRRFTVDPYQIGGKNSDGIKSGAFWVYYHAGFRPMLQEQLQLANNEAEKIKTIKGYRSPASVLKQLAKTKMELLLQKKSVRFDANDLSLAYAALLKKKYKNNRNRFEKDKAQELAHVLQLTIHKDPMLQFTVQNWALLLLQHQAALKKNPTLKKAVKELFLLKAKGSETAYHFLLQKNKMIREWMEELVNGIVL
;
A
#
# COMPACT_ATOMS: atom_id res chain seq x y z
N ASN A 1 -10.48 -5.73 19.60
CA ASN A 1 -9.33 -5.52 18.69
C ASN A 1 -8.57 -4.26 19.13
N VAL A 2 -7.56 -4.41 19.99
CA VAL A 2 -6.83 -3.29 20.62
C VAL A 2 -6.04 -2.48 19.58
N HIS A 3 -5.44 -3.15 18.59
CA HIS A 3 -4.69 -2.48 17.51
C HIS A 3 -5.56 -1.53 16.68
N ALA A 4 -6.81 -1.91 16.39
CA ALA A 4 -7.74 -1.05 15.66
C ALA A 4 -8.07 0.25 16.43
N GLN A 5 -8.18 0.18 17.76
CA GLN A 5 -8.53 1.31 18.61
C GLN A 5 -7.33 2.25 18.83
N VAL A 6 -6.15 1.68 19.11
CA VAL A 6 -4.91 2.44 19.37
C VAL A 6 -4.43 3.12 18.09
N TYR A 7 -4.36 2.38 16.97
CA TYR A 7 -3.81 2.88 15.71
C TYR A 7 -4.87 3.41 14.75
N LYS A 8 -6.15 3.49 15.19
CA LYS A 8 -7.29 3.98 14.39
C LYS A 8 -7.35 3.33 13.00
N LEU A 9 -7.07 2.03 12.94
CA LEU A 9 -7.02 1.27 11.71
C LEU A 9 -8.40 1.26 11.04
N ARG A 10 -8.40 1.35 9.72
CA ARG A 10 -9.64 1.35 8.92
C ARG A 10 -9.84 0.08 8.11
N ARG A 11 -8.76 -0.68 7.90
CA ARG A 11 -8.72 -1.86 7.06
C ARG A 11 -7.57 -2.76 7.49
N PHE A 12 -7.79 -4.07 7.43
CA PHE A 12 -6.72 -5.06 7.40
C PHE A 12 -6.68 -5.70 6.02
N THR A 13 -5.49 -6.09 5.58
CA THR A 13 -5.29 -6.87 4.36
C THR A 13 -4.50 -8.12 4.68
N VAL A 14 -4.68 -9.15 3.84
CA VAL A 14 -3.91 -10.39 3.86
C VAL A 14 -3.34 -10.59 2.48
N ASP A 15 -2.03 -10.79 2.40
CA ASP A 15 -1.34 -10.94 1.14
C ASP A 15 -1.62 -12.29 0.48
N PRO A 16 -1.70 -12.35 -0.87
CA PRO A 16 -1.84 -13.59 -1.65
C PRO A 16 -0.98 -14.74 -1.13
N TYR A 17 0.29 -14.47 -0.82
CA TYR A 17 1.22 -15.47 -0.33
C TYR A 17 0.78 -16.16 0.97
N GLN A 18 0.15 -15.43 1.88
CA GLN A 18 -0.32 -15.97 3.16
C GLN A 18 -1.53 -16.91 3.00
N ILE A 19 -2.29 -16.75 1.91
CA ILE A 19 -3.50 -17.56 1.60
C ILE A 19 -3.27 -18.57 0.48
N GLY A 20 -2.03 -18.74 0.04
CA GLY A 20 -1.63 -19.81 -0.89
C GLY A 20 -1.13 -19.35 -2.26
N GLY A 21 -1.01 -18.04 -2.50
CA GLY A 21 -0.46 -17.45 -3.70
C GLY A 21 1.03 -17.74 -3.83
N LYS A 22 1.40 -18.68 -4.70
CA LYS A 22 2.76 -19.24 -4.81
C LYS A 22 3.28 -19.89 -3.51
N ASN A 23 2.37 -20.26 -2.61
CA ASN A 23 2.68 -20.92 -1.34
C ASN A 23 1.81 -22.17 -1.19
N SER A 24 2.39 -23.36 -1.34
CA SER A 24 1.63 -24.61 -1.22
C SER A 24 1.03 -24.83 0.16
N ASP A 25 1.65 -24.29 1.20
CA ASP A 25 1.25 -24.57 2.59
C ASP A 25 0.00 -23.76 2.96
N GLY A 26 -0.13 -22.53 2.43
CA GLY A 26 -1.37 -21.75 2.50
C GLY A 26 -2.55 -22.47 1.84
N ILE A 27 -2.31 -23.20 0.74
CA ILE A 27 -3.32 -24.01 0.08
C ILE A 27 -3.69 -25.25 0.91
N LYS A 28 -2.69 -25.99 1.39
CA LYS A 28 -2.90 -27.23 2.20
C LYS A 28 -3.64 -26.95 3.51
N SER A 29 -3.31 -25.84 4.17
CA SER A 29 -3.95 -25.43 5.42
C SER A 29 -5.35 -24.88 5.25
N GLY A 30 -5.77 -24.55 4.03
CA GLY A 30 -7.05 -23.88 3.78
C GLY A 30 -7.10 -22.47 4.39
N ALA A 31 -5.95 -21.79 4.51
CA ALA A 31 -5.82 -20.48 5.16
C ALA A 31 -6.82 -19.45 4.62
N PHE A 32 -7.15 -19.49 3.32
CA PHE A 32 -8.20 -18.66 2.72
C PHE A 32 -9.51 -18.69 3.51
N TRP A 33 -10.01 -19.89 3.86
CA TRP A 33 -11.28 -20.05 4.55
C TRP A 33 -11.22 -19.61 6.01
N VAL A 34 -10.06 -19.74 6.66
CA VAL A 34 -9.84 -19.18 8.01
C VAL A 34 -10.09 -17.67 7.99
N TYR A 35 -9.49 -16.94 7.06
CA TYR A 35 -9.72 -15.50 6.91
C TYR A 35 -11.14 -15.18 6.45
N TYR A 36 -11.71 -15.95 5.52
CA TYR A 36 -13.08 -15.76 5.06
C TYR A 36 -14.09 -15.84 6.22
N HIS A 37 -13.96 -16.84 7.09
CA HIS A 37 -14.82 -16.98 8.28
C HIS A 37 -14.57 -15.89 9.31
N ALA A 38 -13.36 -15.35 9.40
CA ALA A 38 -13.04 -14.16 10.20
C ALA A 38 -13.61 -12.85 9.61
N GLY A 39 -14.34 -12.90 8.49
CA GLY A 39 -15.01 -11.75 7.88
C GLY A 39 -14.21 -11.05 6.77
N PHE A 40 -13.02 -11.54 6.43
CA PHE A 40 -12.26 -11.01 5.30
C PHE A 40 -12.92 -11.40 3.97
N ARG A 41 -12.80 -10.55 2.96
CA ARG A 41 -13.34 -10.80 1.61
C ARG A 41 -12.29 -10.49 0.55
N PRO A 42 -12.27 -11.23 -0.58
CA PRO A 42 -11.39 -10.92 -1.70
C PRO A 42 -11.61 -9.49 -2.22
N MET A 43 -10.53 -8.79 -2.59
CA MET A 43 -10.62 -7.41 -3.07
C MET A 43 -11.20 -7.29 -4.49
N LEU A 44 -11.01 -8.32 -5.33
CA LEU A 44 -11.49 -8.35 -6.71
C LEU A 44 -12.81 -9.09 -6.84
N GLN A 45 -13.69 -8.58 -7.70
CA GLN A 45 -15.07 -9.09 -7.87
C GLN A 45 -15.12 -10.54 -8.34
N GLU A 46 -14.24 -10.93 -9.26
CA GLU A 46 -14.16 -12.30 -9.78
C GLU A 46 -13.91 -13.32 -8.64
N GLN A 47 -12.92 -13.04 -7.79
CA GLN A 47 -12.58 -13.92 -6.67
C GLN A 47 -13.63 -13.84 -5.55
N LEU A 48 -14.30 -12.71 -5.37
CA LEU A 48 -15.43 -12.59 -4.44
C LEU A 48 -16.61 -13.48 -4.88
N GLN A 49 -16.97 -13.45 -6.16
CA GLN A 49 -18.01 -14.31 -6.72
C GLN A 49 -17.65 -15.79 -6.58
N LEU A 50 -16.41 -16.15 -6.92
CA LEU A 50 -15.91 -17.51 -6.73
C LEU A 50 -15.98 -17.95 -5.26
N ALA A 51 -15.58 -17.07 -4.33
CA ALA A 51 -15.64 -17.37 -2.90
C ALA A 51 -17.08 -17.59 -2.43
N ASN A 52 -18.04 -16.79 -2.90
CA ASN A 52 -19.44 -16.96 -2.53
C ASN A 52 -20.01 -18.28 -3.05
N ASN A 53 -19.71 -18.64 -4.31
CA ASN A 53 -20.14 -19.91 -4.88
C ASN A 53 -19.57 -21.12 -4.13
N GLU A 54 -18.30 -21.05 -3.75
CA GLU A 54 -17.67 -22.11 -2.95
C GLU A 54 -18.20 -22.17 -1.52
N ALA A 55 -18.50 -21.02 -0.90
CA ALA A 55 -19.10 -20.96 0.43
C ALA A 55 -20.48 -21.66 0.46
N GLU A 56 -21.30 -21.47 -0.58
CA GLU A 56 -22.58 -22.17 -0.69
C GLU A 56 -22.40 -23.69 -0.87
N LYS A 57 -21.40 -24.15 -1.63
CA LYS A 57 -21.08 -25.58 -1.74
C LYS A 57 -20.63 -26.16 -0.41
N ILE A 58 -19.76 -25.46 0.32
CA ILE A 58 -19.29 -25.88 1.66
C ILE A 58 -20.48 -26.01 2.63
N LYS A 59 -21.45 -25.09 2.53
CA LYS A 59 -22.65 -25.08 3.39
C LYS A 59 -23.64 -26.20 3.03
N THR A 60 -23.80 -26.52 1.75
CA THR A 60 -24.85 -27.42 1.25
C THR A 60 -24.39 -28.87 1.07
N ILE A 61 -23.12 -29.10 0.73
CA ILE A 61 -22.58 -30.43 0.42
C ILE A 61 -21.77 -30.93 1.62
N LYS A 62 -22.30 -31.96 2.30
CA LYS A 62 -21.63 -32.57 3.45
C LYS A 62 -20.24 -33.10 3.07
N GLY A 63 -19.21 -32.65 3.79
CA GLY A 63 -17.82 -33.08 3.59
C GLY A 63 -17.11 -32.41 2.41
N TYR A 64 -17.75 -31.48 1.71
CA TYR A 64 -17.12 -30.75 0.61
C TYR A 64 -15.94 -29.91 1.09
N ARG A 65 -14.84 -29.95 0.32
CA ARG A 65 -13.69 -29.06 0.46
C ARG A 65 -13.38 -28.46 -0.89
N SER A 66 -13.13 -27.14 -0.93
CA SER A 66 -12.68 -26.48 -2.14
C SER A 66 -11.41 -27.14 -2.69
N PRO A 67 -11.39 -27.54 -3.97
CA PRO A 67 -10.20 -28.10 -4.59
C PRO A 67 -9.01 -27.15 -4.56
N ALA A 68 -7.79 -27.69 -4.55
CA ALA A 68 -6.56 -26.90 -4.55
C ALA A 68 -6.46 -25.91 -5.74
N SER A 69 -7.01 -26.27 -6.91
CA SER A 69 -7.09 -25.37 -8.07
C SER A 69 -7.94 -24.13 -7.79
N VAL A 70 -9.07 -24.31 -7.12
CA VAL A 70 -9.97 -23.22 -6.71
C VAL A 70 -9.30 -22.34 -5.65
N LEU A 71 -8.67 -22.94 -4.65
CA LEU A 71 -7.92 -22.20 -3.62
C LEU A 71 -6.79 -21.35 -4.24
N LYS A 72 -6.08 -21.88 -5.25
CA LYS A 72 -5.07 -21.12 -5.99
C LYS A 72 -5.68 -19.93 -6.74
N GLN A 73 -6.86 -20.08 -7.32
CA GLN A 73 -7.58 -18.99 -8.00
C GLN A 73 -8.01 -17.92 -7.00
N LEU A 74 -8.56 -18.33 -5.86
CA LEU A 74 -8.95 -17.43 -4.77
C LEU A 74 -7.76 -16.65 -4.20
N ALA A 75 -6.60 -17.31 -4.11
CA ALA A 75 -5.36 -16.71 -3.61
C ALA A 75 -4.63 -15.80 -4.62
N LYS A 76 -5.21 -15.49 -5.79
CA LYS A 76 -4.62 -14.53 -6.76
C LYS A 76 -4.74 -13.07 -6.33
N THR A 77 -5.58 -12.77 -5.35
CA THR A 77 -5.84 -11.41 -4.88
C THR A 77 -5.70 -11.30 -3.36
N LYS A 78 -5.44 -10.09 -2.88
CA LYS A 78 -5.46 -9.78 -1.44
C LYS A 78 -6.89 -9.98 -0.91
N MET A 79 -6.99 -10.39 0.35
CA MET A 79 -8.25 -10.31 1.10
C MET A 79 -8.23 -9.07 1.98
N GLU A 80 -9.39 -8.44 2.20
CA GLU A 80 -9.53 -7.29 3.08
C GLU A 80 -10.63 -7.48 4.12
N LEU A 81 -10.40 -6.93 5.31
CA LEU A 81 -11.42 -6.71 6.33
C LEU A 81 -11.59 -5.20 6.53
N LEU A 82 -12.75 -4.67 6.13
CA LEU A 82 -13.06 -3.26 6.25
C LEU A 82 -13.63 -2.97 7.65
N LEU A 83 -12.93 -2.12 8.40
CA LEU A 83 -13.40 -1.61 9.70
C LEU A 83 -14.21 -0.32 9.52
N GLN A 84 -13.96 0.42 8.45
CA GLN A 84 -14.67 1.65 8.07
C GLN A 84 -14.85 1.71 6.55
N LYS A 85 -16.02 2.18 6.09
CA LYS A 85 -16.34 2.26 4.64
C LYS A 85 -15.39 3.15 3.82
N LYS A 86 -14.70 4.11 4.45
CA LYS A 86 -13.78 5.08 3.81
C LYS A 86 -12.31 4.74 4.10
N SER A 87 -11.87 3.56 3.71
CA SER A 87 -10.46 3.13 3.81
C SER A 87 -9.78 3.20 2.44
N VAL A 88 -8.52 3.65 2.42
CA VAL A 88 -7.69 3.57 1.22
C VAL A 88 -7.49 2.12 0.81
N ARG A 89 -7.45 1.85 -0.50
CA ARG A 89 -7.35 0.48 -1.04
C ARG A 89 -5.96 0.03 -1.47
N PHE A 90 -4.94 0.85 -1.25
CA PHE A 90 -3.53 0.51 -1.48
C PHE A 90 -2.77 0.24 -0.16
N ASP A 91 -1.56 -0.32 -0.27
CA ASP A 91 -0.58 -0.45 0.80
C ASP A 91 0.86 -0.15 0.33
N ALA A 92 1.84 -0.42 1.21
CA ALA A 92 3.25 -0.16 0.92
C ALA A 92 3.80 -1.00 -0.24
N ASN A 93 3.26 -2.20 -0.47
CA ASN A 93 3.68 -3.04 -1.59
C ASN A 93 3.21 -2.41 -2.92
N ASP A 94 1.98 -1.89 -2.95
CA ASP A 94 1.45 -1.21 -4.14
C ASP A 94 2.27 0.04 -4.49
N LEU A 95 2.69 0.82 -3.48
CA LEU A 95 3.63 1.95 -3.67
C LEU A 95 5.00 1.50 -4.18
N SER A 96 5.51 0.37 -3.68
CA SER A 96 6.81 -0.18 -4.10
C SER A 96 6.77 -0.66 -5.55
N LEU A 97 5.68 -1.31 -5.96
CA LEU A 97 5.44 -1.70 -7.35
C LEU A 97 5.32 -0.48 -8.27
N ALA A 98 4.60 0.56 -7.83
CA ALA A 98 4.48 1.81 -8.56
C ALA A 98 5.85 2.50 -8.75
N TYR A 99 6.66 2.56 -7.70
CA TYR A 99 8.03 3.06 -7.78
C TYR A 99 8.87 2.26 -8.79
N ALA A 100 8.84 0.93 -8.72
CA ALA A 100 9.59 0.06 -9.62
C ALA A 100 9.17 0.22 -11.09
N ALA A 101 7.86 0.33 -11.34
CA ALA A 101 7.31 0.56 -12.68
C ALA A 101 7.80 1.90 -13.27
N LEU A 102 7.76 2.97 -12.47
CA LEU A 102 8.30 4.28 -12.88
C LEU A 102 9.80 4.23 -13.16
N LEU A 103 10.57 3.58 -12.29
CA LEU A 103 12.03 3.48 -12.44
C LEU A 103 12.39 2.74 -13.73
N LYS A 104 11.67 1.65 -14.03
CA LYS A 104 11.82 0.92 -15.29
C LYS A 104 11.47 1.78 -16.49
N LYS A 105 10.28 2.41 -16.49
CA LYS A 105 9.74 3.19 -17.62
C LYS A 105 10.61 4.40 -17.97
N LYS A 106 11.04 5.17 -16.96
CA LYS A 106 11.74 6.44 -17.20
C LYS A 106 13.26 6.31 -17.21
N TYR A 107 13.81 5.29 -16.55
CA TYR A 107 15.25 5.23 -16.26
C TYR A 107 15.92 3.90 -16.60
N LYS A 108 15.22 2.97 -17.27
CA LYS A 108 15.77 1.64 -17.65
C LYS A 108 16.42 0.93 -16.44
N ASN A 109 15.85 1.08 -15.25
CA ASN A 109 16.35 0.55 -13.96
C ASN A 109 17.67 1.16 -13.44
N ASN A 110 18.16 2.29 -13.98
CA ASN A 110 19.37 2.94 -13.48
C ASN A 110 19.07 3.83 -12.25
N ARG A 111 19.23 3.27 -11.05
CA ARG A 111 18.89 3.91 -9.77
C ARG A 111 19.90 4.97 -9.31
N ASN A 112 21.19 4.68 -9.43
CA ASN A 112 22.26 5.46 -8.75
C ASN A 112 22.43 6.88 -9.27
N ARG A 113 22.27 7.10 -10.59
CA ARG A 113 22.40 8.44 -11.18
C ARG A 113 21.16 9.31 -10.94
N PHE A 114 20.02 8.68 -10.67
CA PHE A 114 18.72 9.34 -10.54
C PHE A 114 18.50 9.93 -9.13
N GLU A 115 18.82 9.17 -8.08
CA GLU A 115 18.41 9.52 -6.72
C GLU A 115 19.08 10.80 -6.19
N LYS A 116 20.32 11.10 -6.58
CA LYS A 116 21.04 12.26 -6.03
C LYS A 116 20.51 13.59 -6.58
N ASP A 117 20.40 13.73 -7.91
CA ASP A 117 19.95 14.98 -8.55
C ASP A 117 18.47 15.27 -8.27
N LYS A 118 17.65 14.22 -8.25
CA LYS A 118 16.21 14.36 -8.03
C LYS A 118 15.85 14.56 -6.57
N ALA A 119 16.65 14.03 -5.65
CA ALA A 119 16.51 14.39 -4.23
C ALA A 119 16.81 15.87 -4.00
N GLN A 120 17.82 16.44 -4.66
CA GLN A 120 18.09 17.89 -4.58
C GLN A 120 16.93 18.72 -5.15
N GLU A 121 16.40 18.32 -6.30
CA GLU A 121 15.24 18.98 -6.89
C GLU A 121 14.03 18.95 -5.95
N LEU A 122 13.71 17.79 -5.39
CA LEU A 122 12.60 17.67 -4.44
C LEU A 122 12.85 18.45 -3.16
N ALA A 123 14.07 18.43 -2.63
CA ALA A 123 14.44 19.20 -1.44
C ALA A 123 14.25 20.70 -1.68
N HIS A 124 14.63 21.22 -2.86
CA HIS A 124 14.38 22.60 -3.24
C HIS A 124 12.87 22.91 -3.32
N VAL A 125 12.08 22.03 -3.95
CA VAL A 125 10.62 22.17 -4.00
C VAL A 125 10.02 22.21 -2.60
N LEU A 126 10.47 21.37 -1.68
CA LEU A 126 9.99 21.29 -0.30
C LEU A 126 10.64 22.30 0.65
N GLN A 127 11.63 23.08 0.19
CA GLN A 127 12.44 23.99 1.01
C GLN A 127 13.06 23.28 2.22
N LEU A 128 13.77 22.18 1.95
CA LEU A 128 14.46 21.35 2.92
C LEU A 128 15.98 21.40 2.71
N THR A 129 16.75 21.45 3.79
CA THR A 129 18.21 21.27 3.76
C THR A 129 18.53 19.83 4.13
N ILE A 130 18.84 19.00 3.12
CA ILE A 130 19.02 17.55 3.32
C ILE A 130 20.47 17.12 3.58
N HIS A 131 21.46 17.92 3.17
CA HIS A 131 22.89 17.54 3.23
C HIS A 131 23.44 17.31 4.64
N LYS A 132 22.82 17.92 5.65
CA LYS A 132 23.26 17.83 7.05
C LYS A 132 22.59 16.68 7.81
N ASP A 133 21.71 15.93 7.15
CA ASP A 133 20.89 14.90 7.78
C ASP A 133 20.77 13.69 6.84
N PRO A 134 21.57 12.63 7.08
CA PRO A 134 21.55 11.43 6.25
C PRO A 134 20.18 10.74 6.19
N MET A 135 19.40 10.75 7.28
CA MET A 135 18.09 10.10 7.31
C MET A 135 17.05 10.90 6.52
N LEU A 136 17.08 12.23 6.63
CA LEU A 136 16.24 13.10 5.82
C LEU A 136 16.62 12.99 4.34
N GLN A 137 17.92 12.95 4.03
CA GLN A 137 18.42 12.74 2.67
C GLN A 137 17.90 11.42 2.10
N PHE A 138 18.06 10.32 2.84
CA PHE A 138 17.56 9.00 2.44
C PHE A 138 16.03 9.01 2.23
N THR A 139 15.28 9.66 3.12
CA THR A 139 13.83 9.80 3.00
C THR A 139 13.46 10.55 1.72
N VAL A 140 14.08 11.71 1.47
CA VAL A 140 13.80 12.52 0.27
C VAL A 140 14.19 11.76 -1.01
N GLN A 141 15.31 11.02 -1.00
CA GLN A 141 15.75 10.20 -2.14
C GLN A 141 14.72 9.14 -2.53
N ASN A 142 14.21 8.36 -1.55
CA ASN A 142 13.25 7.29 -1.83
C ASN A 142 11.92 7.80 -2.37
N TRP A 143 11.50 9.00 -1.99
CA TRP A 143 10.24 9.58 -2.42
C TRP A 143 10.35 10.48 -3.66
N ALA A 144 11.56 10.89 -4.06
CA ALA A 144 11.80 11.81 -5.18
C ALA A 144 11.15 11.33 -6.49
N LEU A 145 11.29 10.05 -6.82
CA LEU A 145 10.74 9.48 -8.05
C LEU A 145 9.21 9.62 -8.13
N LEU A 146 8.52 9.35 -7.01
CA LEU A 146 7.07 9.41 -6.94
C LEU A 146 6.57 10.86 -6.89
N LEU A 147 7.13 11.67 -5.99
CA LEU A 147 6.68 13.05 -5.76
C LEU A 147 6.90 13.97 -6.96
N LEU A 148 7.99 13.78 -7.71
CA LEU A 148 8.28 14.63 -8.85
C LEU A 148 7.40 14.34 -10.08
N GLN A 149 6.65 13.22 -10.12
CA GLN A 149 5.64 13.02 -11.16
C GLN A 149 4.54 14.08 -11.11
N HIS A 150 4.25 14.59 -9.91
CA HIS A 150 3.21 15.60 -9.67
C HIS A 150 3.81 16.89 -9.10
N GLN A 151 5.03 17.25 -9.52
CA GLN A 151 5.74 18.43 -9.04
C GLN A 151 4.90 19.71 -9.14
N ALA A 152 4.13 19.87 -10.21
CA ALA A 152 3.25 21.03 -10.41
C ALA A 152 2.16 21.13 -9.34
N ALA A 153 1.53 20.00 -8.98
CA ALA A 153 0.53 19.94 -7.91
C ALA A 153 1.17 20.25 -6.55
N LEU A 154 2.35 19.69 -6.27
CA LEU A 154 3.10 19.95 -5.04
C LEU A 154 3.53 21.43 -4.92
N LYS A 155 3.92 22.07 -6.03
CA LYS A 155 4.28 23.51 -6.04
C LYS A 155 3.08 24.43 -5.85
N LYS A 156 1.95 24.13 -6.49
CA LYS A 156 0.73 24.95 -6.44
C LYS A 156 -0.04 24.82 -5.14
N ASN A 157 0.17 23.74 -4.37
CA ASN A 157 -0.55 23.47 -3.14
C ASN A 157 0.35 23.65 -1.89
N PRO A 158 0.34 24.82 -1.24
CA PRO A 158 1.20 25.10 -0.09
C PRO A 158 0.89 24.21 1.12
N THR A 159 -0.37 23.82 1.30
CA THR A 159 -0.81 22.93 2.38
C THR A 159 -0.25 21.52 2.18
N LEU A 160 -0.26 20.99 0.95
CA LEU A 160 0.29 19.67 0.63
C LEU A 160 1.80 19.68 0.80
N LYS A 161 2.45 20.72 0.28
CA LYS A 161 3.88 20.95 0.45
C LYS A 161 4.29 20.96 1.92
N LYS A 162 3.59 21.72 2.76
CA LYS A 162 3.84 21.77 4.21
C LYS A 162 3.67 20.39 4.85
N ALA A 163 2.61 19.66 4.51
CA ALA A 163 2.33 18.37 5.09
C ALA A 163 3.36 17.29 4.67
N VAL A 164 3.77 17.25 3.41
CA VAL A 164 4.85 16.35 2.93
C VAL A 164 6.18 16.69 3.59
N LYS A 165 6.50 17.99 3.71
CA LYS A 165 7.70 18.46 4.43
C LYS A 165 7.70 17.97 5.87
N GLU A 166 6.60 18.13 6.58
CA GLU A 166 6.46 17.72 7.97
C GLU A 166 6.55 16.19 8.13
N LEU A 167 5.94 15.41 7.23
CA LEU A 167 6.10 13.95 7.20
C LEU A 167 7.56 13.53 7.08
N PHE A 168 8.35 14.20 6.23
CA PHE A 168 9.76 13.84 6.05
C PHE A 168 10.61 14.18 7.26
N LEU A 169 10.35 15.33 7.88
CA LEU A 169 11.02 15.71 9.13
C LEU A 169 10.67 14.73 10.25
N LEU A 170 9.39 14.34 10.37
CA LEU A 170 8.95 13.34 11.34
C LEU A 170 9.57 11.97 11.06
N LYS A 171 9.69 11.56 9.80
CA LYS A 171 10.33 10.28 9.45
C LYS A 171 11.83 10.28 9.76
N ALA A 172 12.49 11.43 9.66
CA ALA A 172 13.92 11.55 9.87
C ALA A 172 14.32 11.65 11.35
N LYS A 173 13.59 12.44 12.15
CA LYS A 173 13.95 12.74 13.54
C LYS A 173 12.78 12.74 14.53
N GLY A 174 11.56 12.59 14.05
CA GLY A 174 10.36 12.64 14.89
C GLY A 174 9.97 11.27 15.44
N SER A 175 8.82 11.22 16.12
CA SER A 175 8.26 9.95 16.58
C SER A 175 7.47 9.25 15.47
N GLU A 176 7.58 7.93 15.43
CA GLU A 176 6.81 7.08 14.51
C GLU A 176 5.30 7.26 14.71
N THR A 177 4.86 7.44 15.95
CA THR A 177 3.46 7.75 16.28
C THR A 177 2.98 9.07 15.66
N ALA A 178 3.79 10.13 15.73
CA ALA A 178 3.43 11.42 15.13
C ALA A 178 3.40 11.33 13.60
N TYR A 179 4.35 10.61 13.00
CA TYR A 179 4.36 10.33 11.56
C TYR A 179 3.06 9.62 11.12
N HIS A 180 2.67 8.55 11.80
CA HIS A 180 1.45 7.82 11.49
C HIS A 180 0.20 8.68 11.69
N PHE A 181 0.14 9.47 12.77
CA PHE A 181 -1.01 10.33 13.01
C PHE A 181 -1.19 11.39 11.91
N LEU A 182 -0.10 12.05 11.51
CA LEU A 182 -0.12 13.02 10.42
C LEU A 182 -0.56 12.36 9.10
N LEU A 183 0.00 11.20 8.77
CA LEU A 183 -0.34 10.44 7.57
C LEU A 183 -1.83 10.04 7.54
N GLN A 184 -2.37 9.60 8.68
CA GLN A 184 -3.78 9.17 8.79
C GLN A 184 -4.78 10.33 8.76
N LYS A 185 -4.42 11.48 9.35
CA LYS A 185 -5.30 12.64 9.46
C LYS A 185 -5.30 13.52 8.22
N ASN A 186 -4.19 13.56 7.49
CA ASN A 186 -4.08 14.41 6.32
C ASN A 186 -4.78 13.78 5.11
N LYS A 187 -6.03 14.20 4.87
CA LYS A 187 -6.85 13.72 3.76
C LYS A 187 -6.17 13.91 2.41
N MET A 188 -5.52 15.05 2.21
CA MET A 188 -4.90 15.44 0.95
C MET A 188 -3.66 14.60 0.62
N ILE A 189 -2.85 14.24 1.62
CA ILE A 189 -1.75 13.29 1.42
C ILE A 189 -2.29 11.93 0.99
N ARG A 190 -3.39 11.46 1.59
CA ARG A 190 -3.99 10.18 1.22
C ARG A 190 -4.54 10.18 -0.21
N GLU A 191 -5.35 11.18 -0.56
CA GLU A 191 -5.90 11.31 -1.92
C GLU A 191 -4.78 11.35 -2.96
N TRP A 192 -3.72 12.11 -2.66
CA TRP A 192 -2.55 12.18 -3.53
C TRP A 192 -1.80 10.83 -3.65
N MET A 193 -1.63 10.07 -2.56
CA MET A 193 -1.05 8.72 -2.63
C MET A 193 -1.94 7.74 -3.39
N GLU A 194 -3.27 7.86 -3.29
CA GLU A 194 -4.20 7.05 -4.09
C GLU A 194 -4.07 7.37 -5.59
N GLU A 195 -4.00 8.66 -5.94
CA GLU A 195 -3.77 9.11 -7.32
C GLU A 195 -2.46 8.55 -7.89
N LEU A 196 -1.38 8.58 -7.10
CA LEU A 196 -0.11 8.00 -7.50
C LEU A 196 -0.23 6.52 -7.83
N VAL A 197 -0.79 5.73 -6.91
CA VAL A 197 -0.90 4.27 -7.09
C VAL A 197 -1.80 3.96 -8.29
N ASN A 198 -2.95 4.62 -8.39
CA ASN A 198 -3.90 4.38 -9.47
C ASN A 198 -3.39 4.84 -10.84
N GLY A 199 -2.64 5.96 -10.90
CA GLY A 199 -2.11 6.52 -12.13
C GLY A 199 -0.89 5.79 -12.70
N ILE A 200 -0.31 4.84 -11.95
CA ILE A 200 0.86 4.04 -12.36
C ILE A 200 0.47 2.58 -12.65
N VAL A 201 -0.63 2.09 -12.06
CA VAL A 201 -1.13 0.71 -12.21
C VAL A 201 -2.06 0.54 -13.44
N LEU A 202 -2.35 1.62 -14.17
CA LEU A 202 -2.94 1.62 -15.52
C LEU A 202 -1.85 1.80 -16.58
#